data_AF-A0A7W4HI45-F1
#
_entry.id   AF-A0A7W4HI45-F1
#
_cell.length_a   1.000
_cell.length_b   1.000
_cell.length_c   1.000
_cell.angle_alpha   90.00
_cell.angle_beta   90.00
_cell.angle_gamma   90.00
#
_symmetry.space_group_name_H-M   'P 1'
#
loop_
_entity.id
_entity.type
_entity.pdbx_description
1 polymer ?
#
loop_
_entity_poly.entity_id
_entity_poly.type
_entity_poly.pdbx_seq_one_letter_code
_entity_poly.pdbx_strand_id
1 'polypeptide(L)'
;MFELESKNPNEITIKTATKNIVIDFVNGIISADLPVGNIEGPGEYEIGEAAIRGISVAKHTKTIYDVEVSGIHIGIIGDFDESLDELGISDILCTSSVRAIKEISPKLIIATGNIDGMVSDLKLSAKVEKKIKIKKIEDLPSTQEVIALN
;
A
#
# COMPACT_ATOMS: atom_id res chain seq x y z
N MET A 1 -8.23 12.69 5.07
CA MET A 1 -8.92 12.08 3.91
C MET A 1 -7.92 11.87 2.79
N PHE A 2 -7.95 10.70 2.18
CA PHE A 2 -7.18 10.37 0.98
C PHE A 2 -7.98 9.47 0.03
N GLU A 3 -7.46 9.31 -1.18
CA GLU A 3 -7.95 8.33 -2.17
C GLU A 3 -6.81 7.39 -2.56
N LEU A 4 -7.09 6.10 -2.74
CA LEU A 4 -6.16 5.17 -3.38
C LEU A 4 -6.63 4.85 -4.79
N GLU A 5 -5.69 4.93 -5.72
CA GLU A 5 -5.83 4.59 -7.13
C GLU A 5 -4.62 3.75 -7.55
N SER A 6 -4.77 2.98 -8.63
CA SER A 6 -3.67 2.27 -9.25
C SER A 6 -3.88 2.35 -10.77
N LYS A 7 -2.87 2.81 -11.50
CA LYS A 7 -2.94 2.82 -12.98
C LYS A 7 -2.38 1.54 -13.58
N ASN A 8 -1.57 0.81 -12.82
CA ASN A 8 -0.99 -0.46 -13.19
C ASN A 8 -0.62 -1.27 -11.93
N PRO A 9 -0.44 -2.60 -12.04
CA PRO A 9 -0.22 -3.46 -10.87
C PRO A 9 1.08 -3.23 -10.08
N ASN A 10 1.96 -2.33 -10.52
CA ASN A 10 3.26 -2.07 -9.90
C ASN A 10 3.31 -0.74 -9.13
N GLU A 11 2.24 0.06 -9.21
CA GLU A 11 2.17 1.34 -8.54
C GLU A 11 0.88 1.51 -7.73
N ILE A 12 0.99 2.22 -6.62
CA ILE A 12 -0.14 2.76 -5.88
C ILE A 12 -0.02 4.28 -5.87
N THR A 13 -1.12 4.94 -6.21
CA THR A 13 -1.27 6.39 -6.07
C THR A 13 -2.10 6.68 -4.84
N ILE A 14 -1.52 7.43 -3.90
CA ILE A 14 -2.18 7.98 -2.71
C ILE A 14 -2.43 9.46 -2.98
N LYS A 15 -3.70 9.85 -3.15
CA LYS A 15 -4.08 11.25 -3.30
C LYS A 15 -4.50 11.81 -1.96
N THR A 16 -3.72 12.71 -1.42
CA THR A 16 -4.06 13.48 -0.22
C THR A 16 -4.73 14.80 -0.61
N ALA A 17 -4.95 15.70 0.36
CA ALA A 17 -5.57 16.99 0.07
C ALA A 17 -4.64 17.90 -0.76
N THR A 18 -3.33 17.79 -0.54
CA THR A 18 -2.33 18.67 -1.20
C THR A 18 -1.40 17.97 -2.17
N LYS A 19 -1.32 16.63 -2.14
CA LYS A 19 -0.35 15.86 -2.93
C LYS A 19 -0.96 14.65 -3.62
N ASN A 20 -0.38 14.29 -4.76
CA ASN A 20 -0.57 12.99 -5.40
C ASN A 20 0.76 12.25 -5.27
N ILE A 21 0.79 11.21 -4.46
CA ILE A 21 1.99 10.44 -4.13
C ILE A 21 1.90 9.13 -4.89
N VAL A 22 2.77 8.91 -5.86
CA VAL A 22 2.85 7.66 -6.62
C VAL A 22 4.03 6.86 -6.09
N ILE A 23 3.77 5.64 -5.63
CA ILE A 23 4.77 4.72 -5.11
C ILE A 23 4.89 3.57 -6.13
N ASP A 24 6.01 3.53 -6.83
CA ASP A 24 6.44 2.40 -7.65
C ASP A 24 7.25 1.47 -6.76
N PHE A 25 6.63 0.39 -6.32
CA PHE A 25 7.24 -0.58 -5.40
C PHE A 25 8.07 -1.66 -6.13
N VAL A 26 8.12 -1.63 -7.46
CA VAL A 26 9.06 -2.47 -8.24
C VAL A 26 10.41 -1.79 -8.31
N ASN A 27 10.42 -0.49 -8.62
CA ASN A 27 11.65 0.31 -8.74
C ASN A 27 12.06 1.00 -7.43
N GLY A 28 11.19 1.02 -6.42
CA GLY A 28 11.46 1.68 -5.14
C GLY A 28 11.51 3.20 -5.26
N ILE A 29 10.60 3.77 -6.06
CA ILE A 29 10.56 5.20 -6.38
C ILE A 29 9.26 5.82 -5.84
N ILE A 30 9.38 6.96 -5.16
CA ILE A 30 8.25 7.81 -4.76
C ILE A 30 8.28 9.09 -5.62
N SER A 31 7.19 9.32 -6.34
CA SER A 31 6.97 10.53 -7.16
C SER A 31 5.84 11.36 -6.57
N ALA A 32 6.11 12.61 -6.18
CA ALA A 32 5.11 13.50 -5.56
C ALA A 32 5.24 14.98 -5.97
N ASP A 33 5.80 15.23 -7.16
CA ASP A 33 6.07 16.57 -7.70
C ASP A 33 6.81 17.44 -6.68
N LEU A 34 7.95 16.93 -6.22
CA LEU A 34 8.82 17.62 -5.26
C LEU A 34 9.88 18.42 -6.03
N PRO A 35 10.31 19.59 -5.53
CA PRO A 35 11.38 20.37 -6.17
C PRO A 35 12.71 19.62 -6.32
N VAL A 36 12.95 18.63 -5.46
CA VAL A 36 14.15 17.79 -5.45
C VAL A 36 14.05 16.58 -6.38
N GLY A 37 12.93 16.41 -7.08
CA GLY A 37 12.66 15.25 -7.94
C GLY A 37 12.06 14.07 -7.15
N ASN A 38 12.35 12.87 -7.64
CA ASN A 38 11.85 11.63 -7.04
C ASN A 38 12.68 11.23 -5.83
N ILE A 39 12.05 10.52 -4.90
CA ILE A 39 12.71 9.90 -3.76
C ILE A 39 12.97 8.43 -4.11
N GLU A 40 14.17 7.95 -3.82
CA GLU A 40 14.59 6.57 -4.09
C GLU A 40 15.03 5.90 -2.79
N GLY A 41 14.50 4.69 -2.56
CA GLY A 41 14.98 3.82 -1.50
C GLY A 41 14.45 4.11 -0.08
N PRO A 42 15.03 3.43 0.93
CA PRO A 42 14.55 3.45 2.31
C PRO A 42 14.85 4.79 2.99
N GLY A 43 14.04 5.14 3.99
CA GLY A 43 14.12 6.39 4.72
C GLY A 43 12.78 6.83 5.29
N GLU A 44 12.77 7.97 5.97
CA GLU A 44 11.54 8.60 6.48
C GLU A 44 11.31 9.91 5.73
N TYR A 45 10.09 10.11 5.26
CA TYR A 45 9.71 11.21 4.40
C TYR A 45 8.36 11.79 4.83
N GLU A 46 8.25 13.10 4.89
CA GLU A 46 6.96 13.79 5.05
C GLU A 46 6.58 14.46 3.72
N ILE A 47 5.45 14.04 3.15
CA ILE A 47 4.97 14.54 1.85
C ILE A 47 3.51 14.96 1.99
N GLY A 48 3.27 16.27 2.07
CA GLY A 48 1.93 16.80 2.30
C GLY A 48 1.39 16.33 3.65
N GLU A 49 0.28 15.61 3.65
CA GLU A 49 -0.34 15.03 4.86
C GLU A 49 0.06 13.57 5.11
N ALA A 50 1.02 13.03 4.34
CA ALA A 50 1.49 11.66 4.47
C ALA A 50 2.86 11.61 5.16
N ALA A 51 2.98 10.76 6.18
CA ALA A 51 4.27 10.31 6.70
C ALA A 51 4.60 8.95 6.06
N ILE A 52 5.76 8.84 5.42
CA ILE A 52 6.17 7.65 4.67
C ILE A 52 7.45 7.10 5.29
N ARG A 53 7.44 5.82 5.61
CA ARG A 53 8.60 5.07 6.07
C ARG A 53 8.95 3.99 5.04
N GLY A 54 10.02 4.20 4.30
CA GLY A 54 10.63 3.22 3.41
C GLY A 54 11.58 2.30 4.17
N ILE A 55 11.34 1.00 4.11
CA ILE A 55 12.05 -0.02 4.86
C ILE A 55 12.91 -0.83 3.91
N SER A 56 14.21 -0.90 4.22
CA SER A 56 15.17 -1.67 3.43
C SER A 56 15.02 -3.14 3.77
N VAL A 57 14.80 -3.97 2.76
CA VAL A 57 14.78 -5.40 2.97
C VAL A 57 16.19 -5.96 2.85
N ALA A 58 16.75 -6.49 3.94
CA ALA A 58 18.18 -6.83 4.12
C ALA A 58 18.82 -7.84 3.12
N LYS A 59 18.07 -8.33 2.11
CA LYS A 59 18.55 -9.25 1.07
C LYS A 59 18.04 -8.93 -0.34
N HIS A 60 17.24 -7.88 -0.49
CA HIS A 60 16.63 -7.51 -1.76
C HIS A 60 16.92 -6.04 -2.07
N THR A 61 16.99 -5.68 -3.34
CA THR A 61 17.03 -4.28 -3.79
C THR A 61 15.65 -3.62 -3.73
N LYS A 62 14.68 -4.25 -3.05
CA LYS A 62 13.31 -3.75 -2.90
C LYS A 62 13.17 -2.98 -1.60
N THR A 63 12.37 -1.93 -1.67
CA THR A 63 11.94 -1.14 -0.51
C THR A 63 10.45 -1.34 -0.36
N ILE A 64 10.01 -1.70 0.84
CA ILE A 64 8.59 -1.68 1.20
C ILE A 64 8.27 -0.39 1.92
N TYR A 65 7.02 0.05 1.87
CA TYR A 65 6.62 1.34 2.42
C TYR A 65 5.47 1.17 3.41
N ASP A 66 5.58 1.83 4.55
CA ASP A 66 4.44 2.16 5.41
C ASP A 66 4.10 3.64 5.20
N VAL A 67 2.85 3.92 4.80
CA VAL A 67 2.36 5.27 4.60
C VAL A 67 1.24 5.55 5.59
N GLU A 68 1.47 6.50 6.50
CA GLU A 68 0.46 6.97 7.42
C GLU A 68 -0.21 8.23 6.86
N VAL A 69 -1.54 8.19 6.73
CA VAL A 69 -2.35 9.37 6.41
C VAL A 69 -3.54 9.45 7.36
N SER A 70 -3.64 10.54 8.13
CA SER A 70 -4.75 10.74 9.09
C SER A 70 -4.89 9.60 10.11
N GLY A 71 -3.76 9.02 10.58
CA GLY A 71 -3.74 7.92 11.54
C GLY A 71 -4.13 6.55 10.97
N ILE A 72 -4.14 6.39 9.66
CA ILE A 72 -4.40 5.13 8.96
C ILE A 72 -3.11 4.67 8.31
N HIS A 73 -2.67 3.45 8.64
CA HIS A 73 -1.44 2.87 8.10
C HIS A 73 -1.70 2.06 6.83
N ILE A 74 -0.96 2.39 5.77
CA ILE A 74 -1.07 1.80 4.44
C ILE A 74 0.26 1.12 4.12
N GLY A 75 0.32 -0.20 4.26
CA GLY A 75 1.47 -0.99 3.89
C GLY A 75 1.49 -1.23 2.37
N ILE A 76 2.62 -0.95 1.71
CA ILE A 76 2.83 -1.21 0.28
C ILE A 76 4.05 -2.11 0.16
N ILE A 77 3.77 -3.39 -0.13
CA ILE A 77 4.79 -4.44 -0.13
C ILE A 77 4.84 -5.22 -1.46
N GLY A 78 3.83 -5.09 -2.32
CA GLY A 78 3.77 -5.82 -3.59
C GLY A 78 3.77 -7.34 -3.37
N ASP A 79 4.70 -8.06 -4.00
CA ASP A 79 4.89 -9.51 -3.88
C ASP A 79 5.79 -9.95 -2.72
N PHE A 80 6.26 -8.99 -1.92
CA PHE A 80 7.24 -9.26 -0.87
C PHE A 80 6.58 -9.75 0.42
N ASP A 81 7.20 -10.73 1.10
CA ASP A 81 6.63 -11.37 2.30
C ASP A 81 7.65 -11.79 3.37
N GLU A 82 8.86 -11.23 3.34
CA GLU A 82 9.85 -11.40 4.40
C GLU A 82 9.92 -10.14 5.29
N SER A 83 10.51 -10.22 6.48
CA SER A 83 10.75 -9.05 7.36
C SER A 83 9.51 -8.16 7.62
N LEU A 84 8.31 -8.72 7.60
CA LEU A 84 7.05 -7.99 7.77
C LEU A 84 6.90 -7.38 9.18
N ASP A 85 7.60 -7.94 10.16
CA ASP A 85 7.70 -7.41 11.52
C ASP A 85 8.16 -5.93 11.54
N GLU A 86 8.99 -5.50 10.59
CA GLU A 86 9.48 -4.12 10.51
C GLU A 86 8.41 -3.14 9.96
N LEU A 87 7.51 -3.63 9.10
CA LEU A 87 6.38 -2.87 8.58
C LEU A 87 5.41 -2.52 9.71
N GLY A 88 5.24 -3.44 10.66
CA GLY A 88 4.32 -3.29 11.79
C GLY A 88 2.87 -3.56 11.37
N ILE A 89 1.94 -2.85 12.00
CA ILE A 89 0.50 -3.03 11.75
C ILE A 89 0.11 -2.17 10.55
N SER A 90 -0.63 -2.75 9.60
CA SER A 90 -1.23 -1.99 8.50
C SER A 90 -2.75 -2.18 8.50
N ASP A 91 -3.48 -1.07 8.48
CA ASP A 91 -4.94 -1.09 8.32
C ASP A 91 -5.33 -1.49 6.89
N ILE A 92 -4.56 -0.98 5.92
CA ILE A 92 -4.68 -1.27 4.49
C ILE A 92 -3.36 -1.89 4.02
N LEU A 93 -3.42 -2.97 3.25
CA LEU A 93 -2.22 -3.61 2.70
C LEU A 93 -2.33 -3.78 1.18
N CYS A 94 -1.40 -3.16 0.45
CA CYS A 94 -1.23 -3.29 -0.98
C CYS A 94 -0.24 -4.41 -1.29
N THR A 95 -0.76 -5.59 -1.67
CA THR A 95 0.05 -6.80 -1.83
C THR A 95 -0.56 -7.85 -2.76
N SER A 96 0.29 -8.75 -3.25
CA SER A 96 -0.07 -10.02 -3.90
C SER A 96 0.12 -11.24 -2.99
N SER A 97 0.73 -11.05 -1.81
CA SER A 97 1.13 -12.14 -0.91
C SER A 97 0.02 -12.52 0.07
N VAL A 98 -0.50 -13.72 -0.09
CA VAL A 98 -1.43 -14.35 0.87
C VAL A 98 -0.78 -14.52 2.24
N ARG A 99 0.53 -14.79 2.29
CA ARG A 99 1.27 -14.93 3.55
C ARG A 99 1.27 -13.61 4.31
N ALA A 100 1.62 -12.51 3.65
CA ALA A 100 1.66 -11.20 4.28
C ALA A 100 0.29 -10.78 4.81
N ILE A 101 -0.79 -11.06 4.07
CA ILE A 101 -2.17 -10.79 4.52
C ILE A 101 -2.50 -11.57 5.79
N LYS A 102 -2.09 -12.84 5.89
CA LYS A 102 -2.35 -13.67 7.09
C LYS A 102 -1.54 -13.22 8.30
N GLU A 103 -0.33 -12.71 8.09
CA GLU A 103 0.57 -12.27 9.16
C GLU A 103 0.19 -10.89 9.70
N ILE A 104 -0.06 -9.93 8.81
CA ILE A 104 -0.40 -8.54 9.17
C ILE A 104 -1.89 -8.41 9.56
N SER A 105 -2.76 -9.25 8.99
CA SER A 105 -4.21 -9.23 9.21
C SER A 105 -4.85 -7.84 8.98
N PRO A 106 -4.65 -7.20 7.81
CA PRO A 106 -5.22 -5.88 7.52
C PRO A 106 -6.74 -5.95 7.38
N LYS A 107 -7.42 -4.81 7.57
CA LYS A 107 -8.88 -4.69 7.33
C LYS A 107 -9.20 -4.65 5.84
N LEU A 108 -8.35 -3.99 5.07
CA LEU A 108 -8.53 -3.84 3.62
C LEU A 108 -7.29 -4.28 2.87
N ILE A 109 -7.47 -5.15 1.88
CA ILE A 109 -6.41 -5.57 0.95
C ILE A 109 -6.63 -4.87 -0.38
N ILE A 110 -5.59 -4.19 -0.86
CA ILE A 110 -5.50 -3.74 -2.25
C ILE A 110 -4.67 -4.78 -3.00
N ALA A 111 -5.36 -5.56 -3.82
CA ALA A 111 -4.79 -6.65 -4.58
C ALA A 111 -3.83 -6.11 -5.65
N THR A 112 -2.56 -6.47 -5.55
CA THR A 112 -1.58 -6.25 -6.62
C THR A 112 -1.28 -7.60 -7.28
N GLY A 113 -1.25 -7.74 -8.60
CA GLY A 113 -0.87 -9.01 -9.25
C GLY A 113 -1.99 -10.07 -9.37
N ASN A 114 -1.72 -11.32 -8.96
CA ASN A 114 -2.61 -12.48 -9.18
C ASN A 114 -3.82 -12.50 -8.22
N ILE A 115 -4.85 -11.73 -8.56
CA ILE A 115 -6.07 -11.57 -7.75
C ILE A 115 -6.80 -12.91 -7.57
N ASP A 116 -6.98 -13.69 -8.65
CA ASP A 116 -7.77 -14.93 -8.63
C ASP A 116 -7.17 -15.98 -7.68
N GLY A 117 -5.86 -16.17 -7.72
CA GLY A 117 -5.16 -17.07 -6.81
C GLY A 117 -5.28 -16.61 -5.36
N MET A 118 -5.11 -15.31 -5.11
CA MET A 118 -5.18 -14.75 -3.77
C MET A 118 -6.57 -14.90 -3.13
N VAL A 119 -7.65 -14.56 -3.85
CA VAL A 119 -9.01 -14.65 -3.30
C VAL A 119 -9.44 -16.10 -3.09
N SER A 120 -8.98 -17.03 -3.94
CA SER A 120 -9.17 -18.47 -3.77
C SER A 120 -8.54 -18.97 -2.46
N ASP A 121 -7.28 -18.60 -2.20
CA ASP A 121 -6.54 -19.04 -1.02
C ASP A 121 -7.05 -18.41 0.28
N LEU A 122 -7.50 -17.16 0.22
CA LEU A 122 -8.10 -16.44 1.34
C LEU A 122 -9.57 -16.83 1.57
N LYS A 123 -10.20 -17.52 0.61
CA LYS A 123 -11.64 -17.82 0.58
C LYS A 123 -12.50 -16.55 0.69
N LEU A 124 -12.05 -15.49 0.02
CA LEU A 124 -12.74 -14.21 -0.07
C LEU A 124 -13.20 -13.96 -1.52
N SER A 125 -13.94 -12.88 -1.73
CA SER A 125 -14.19 -12.32 -3.05
C SER A 125 -13.48 -10.97 -3.20
N ALA A 126 -13.12 -10.61 -4.43
CA ALA A 126 -12.59 -9.29 -4.75
C ALA A 126 -13.68 -8.40 -5.33
N LYS A 127 -13.73 -7.14 -4.88
CA LYS A 127 -14.46 -6.06 -5.56
C LYS A 127 -13.51 -5.37 -6.55
N VAL A 128 -14.02 -4.98 -7.70
CA VAL A 128 -13.26 -4.19 -8.68
C VAL A 128 -13.71 -2.74 -8.57
N GLU A 129 -12.78 -1.85 -8.27
CA GLU A 129 -13.05 -0.43 -8.07
C GLU A 129 -12.04 0.42 -8.85
N LYS A 130 -12.45 1.60 -9.33
CA LYS A 130 -11.49 2.53 -9.95
C LYS A 130 -10.61 3.22 -8.93
N LYS A 131 -11.18 3.45 -7.75
CA LYS A 131 -10.54 4.13 -6.63
C LYS A 131 -11.30 3.86 -5.36
N ILE A 132 -10.63 4.03 -4.23
CA ILE A 132 -11.25 4.07 -2.91
C ILE A 132 -11.05 5.43 -2.29
N LYS A 133 -12.01 5.86 -1.46
CA LYS A 133 -11.96 7.15 -0.76
C LYS A 133 -12.14 6.90 0.72
N ILE A 134 -11.16 7.31 1.51
CA ILE A 134 -11.14 7.08 2.96
C ILE A 134 -10.95 8.42 3.65
N LYS A 135 -11.91 8.80 4.49
CA LYS A 135 -11.87 10.05 5.26
C LYS A 135 -11.30 9.81 6.65
N LYS A 136 -11.62 8.67 7.24
CA LYS A 136 -11.34 8.29 8.63
C LYS A 136 -11.32 6.77 8.78
N ILE A 137 -10.80 6.28 9.91
CA ILE A 137 -10.61 4.86 10.18
C ILE A 137 -11.91 4.05 10.12
N GLU A 138 -13.06 4.66 10.46
CA GLU A 138 -14.37 3.99 10.43
C GLU A 138 -14.91 3.78 9.01
N ASP A 139 -14.28 4.38 7.99
CA ASP A 139 -14.64 4.10 6.59
C ASP A 139 -14.02 2.78 6.11
N LEU A 140 -13.09 2.19 6.87
CA LEU A 140 -12.56 0.86 6.60
C LEU A 140 -13.59 -0.23 6.90
N PRO A 141 -13.56 -1.34 6.16
CA PRO A 141 -14.54 -2.40 6.34
C PRO A 141 -14.38 -3.07 7.71
N SER A 142 -15.52 -3.44 8.31
CA SER A 142 -15.56 -4.16 9.59
C SER A 142 -15.11 -5.62 9.49
N THR A 143 -15.08 -6.16 8.27
CA THR A 143 -14.60 -7.49 7.93
C THR A 143 -13.54 -7.37 6.86
N GLN A 144 -12.57 -8.28 6.83
CA GLN A 144 -11.50 -8.24 5.84
C GLN A 144 -12.06 -8.27 4.41
N GLU A 145 -11.73 -7.28 3.59
CA GLU A 145 -12.16 -7.17 2.19
C GLU A 145 -10.96 -7.09 1.23
N VAL A 146 -11.15 -7.61 0.02
CA VAL A 146 -10.18 -7.50 -1.07
C VAL A 146 -10.73 -6.59 -2.16
N ILE A 147 -9.94 -5.60 -2.58
CA ILE A 147 -10.24 -4.69 -3.70
C ILE A 147 -9.14 -4.80 -4.74
N ALA A 148 -9.54 -4.98 -6.00
CA ALA A 148 -8.68 -4.82 -7.16
C ALA A 148 -8.93 -3.45 -7.79
N LEU A 149 -7.89 -2.64 -7.91
CA LEU A 149 -7.95 -1.31 -8.54
C LEU A 149 -7.69 -1.42 -10.05
N ASN A 150 -8.53 -0.80 -10.89
CA ASN A 150 -8.45 -0.81 -12.37
C ASN A 150 -9.02 0.45 -13.01
#